data_AF-A0A660MTA8-F1
#
_entry.id   AF-A0A660MTA8-F1
#
_cell.length_a   1.000
_cell.length_b   1.000
_cell.length_c   1.000
_cell.angle_alpha   90.00
_cell.angle_beta   90.00
_cell.angle_gamma   90.00
#
_symmetry.space_group_name_H-M   'P 1'
#
loop_
_entity.id
_entity.type
_entity.pdbx_description
1 polymer ?
#
loop_
_entity_poly.entity_id
_entity_poly.type
_entity_poly.pdbx_seq_one_letter_code
_entity_poly.pdbx_strand_id
1 'polypeptide(L)'
;MLLRSFLQVECGLARRQITLLIDQGKVFVNQKIVESYKSELYEGDCVQIPSLEIDKVFYFEGQNVDKDSALVLFNKPKGYTCSKAD
;
A
#
# COMPACT_ATOMS: atom_id res chain seq x y z
N MET A 1 -8.31 6.56 7.55
CA MET A 1 -7.81 5.19 7.24
C MET A 1 -6.31 5.15 7.54
N LEU A 2 -5.70 4.00 7.85
CA LEU A 2 -4.25 3.94 8.01
C LEU A 2 -3.54 4.11 6.65
N LEU A 3 -2.49 4.94 6.59
CA LEU A 3 -1.67 5.18 5.38
C LEU A 3 -1.22 3.88 4.72
N ARG A 4 -0.72 2.93 5.53
CA ARG A 4 -0.27 1.62 5.03
C ARG A 4 -1.36 0.84 4.30
N SER A 5 -2.60 0.93 4.77
CA SER A 5 -3.71 0.18 4.19
C SER A 5 -4.09 0.80 2.85
N PHE A 6 -4.08 2.13 2.78
CA PHE A 6 -4.29 2.86 1.53
C PHE A 6 -3.21 2.51 0.49
N LEU A 7 -1.93 2.57 0.87
CA LEU A 7 -0.82 2.21 -0.02
C LEU A 7 -0.85 0.73 -0.45
N GLN A 8 -1.35 -0.17 0.39
CA GLN A 8 -1.52 -1.57 0.03
C GLN A 8 -2.65 -1.79 -0.98
N VAL A 9 -3.82 -1.19 -0.73
CA VAL A 9 -5.02 -1.39 -1.55
C VAL A 9 -4.91 -0.62 -2.87
N GLU A 10 -4.60 0.67 -2.80
CA GLU A 10 -4.62 1.57 -3.96
C GLU A 10 -3.34 1.57 -4.77
N CYS A 11 -2.20 1.26 -4.15
CA CYS A 11 -0.90 1.27 -4.83
C CYS A 11 -0.28 -0.13 -4.94
N GLY A 12 -0.93 -1.18 -4.42
CA GLY A 12 -0.45 -2.56 -4.50
C GLY A 12 0.87 -2.81 -3.75
N LEU A 13 1.31 -1.88 -2.89
CA LEU A 13 2.65 -1.95 -2.30
C LEU A 13 2.73 -3.02 -1.21
N ALA A 14 3.81 -3.80 -1.23
CA ALA A 14 4.05 -4.79 -0.19
C ALA A 14 4.34 -4.10 1.15
N ARG A 15 3.92 -4.73 2.26
CA ARG A 15 4.12 -4.20 3.62
C ARG A 15 5.58 -3.76 3.88
N ARG A 16 6.54 -4.60 3.50
CA ARG A 16 7.98 -4.35 3.65
C ARG A 16 8.46 -3.15 2.83
N GLN A 17 7.96 -3.01 1.61
CA GLN A 17 8.29 -1.89 0.72
C GLN A 17 7.79 -0.57 1.33
N ILE A 18 6.58 -0.56 1.90
CA ILE A 18 6.04 0.62 2.60
C ILE A 18 6.92 1.01 3.78
N THR A 19 7.31 0.05 4.63
CA THR A 19 8.19 0.33 5.78
C THR A 19 9.52 0.92 5.32
N LEU A 20 10.15 0.33 4.30
CA LEU A 20 11.41 0.85 3.74
C LEU A 20 11.26 2.27 3.18
N LEU A 21 10.15 2.59 2.51
CA LEU A 21 9.90 3.93 1.97
C LEU A 21 9.71 4.97 3.07
N ILE A 22 9.06 4.59 4.17
CA ILE A 22 8.88 5.45 5.35
C ILE A 22 10.22 5.66 6.06
N ASP A 23 10.99 4.59 6.29
CA ASP A 23 12.31 4.67 6.92
C ASP A 23 13.30 5.51 6.11
N GLN A 24 13.14 5.52 4.77
CA GLN A 24 13.92 6.37 3.86
C GLN A 24 13.39 7.80 3.73
N GLY A 25 12.28 8.15 4.38
CA GLY A 25 11.68 9.48 4.31
C GLY A 25 11.12 9.85 2.92
N LYS A 26 10.73 8.85 2.11
CA LYS A 26 10.27 9.04 0.72
C LYS A 26 8.75 9.17 0.58
N VAL A 27 8.02 9.05 1.68
CA VAL A 27 6.56 9.15 1.70
C VAL A 27 6.17 10.51 2.25
N PHE A 28 5.37 11.24 1.47
CA PHE A 28 4.89 12.56 1.82
C PHE A 28 3.37 12.54 1.92
N VAL A 29 2.84 13.19 2.96
CA VAL A 29 1.40 13.48 3.11
C VAL A 29 1.26 14.98 3.25
N ASN A 30 0.52 15.62 2.35
CA ASN A 30 0.38 17.08 2.27
C ASN A 30 1.74 17.80 2.30
N GLN A 31 2.69 17.31 1.50
CA GLN A 31 4.08 17.80 1.41
C GLN A 31 4.94 17.59 2.67
N LYS A 32 4.44 16.92 3.71
CA LYS A 32 5.22 16.60 4.92
C LYS A 32 5.69 15.15 4.89
N ILE A 33 6.95 14.92 5.27
CA ILE A 33 7.51 13.57 5.38
C ILE A 33 6.76 12.82 6.48
N VAL A 34 6.34 11.60 6.16
CA VAL A 34 5.76 10.69 7.15
C VAL A 34 6.85 9.82 7.75
N GLU A 35 7.02 9.92 9.06
CA GLU A 35 7.99 9.12 9.82
C GLU A 35 7.36 7.88 10.49
N SER A 36 6.02 7.85 10.60
CA SER A 36 5.30 6.80 11.31
C SER A 36 4.55 5.85 10.38
N TYR A 37 4.83 4.57 10.54
CA TYR A 37 4.08 3.48 9.89
C TYR A 37 2.59 3.40 10.32
N LYS A 38 2.24 4.05 11.42
CA LYS A 38 0.87 4.09 11.96
C LYS A 38 0.14 5.38 11.64
N SER A 39 0.70 6.26 10.81
CA SER A 39 0.03 7.50 10.42
C SER A 39 -1.34 7.22 9.80
N GLU A 40 -2.29 8.06 10.17
CA GLU A 40 -3.65 8.06 9.64
C GLU A 40 -3.75 9.07 8.50
N LEU A 41 -4.58 8.74 7.52
CA LEU A 41 -5.02 9.60 6.44
C LEU A 41 -6.45 10.06 6.71
N TYR A 42 -6.67 11.35 6.47
CA TYR A 42 -7.94 12.03 6.48
C TYR A 42 -8.37 12.38 5.06
N GLU A 43 -9.67 12.52 4.86
CA GLU A 43 -10.24 12.85 3.55
C GLU A 43 -9.68 14.17 3.02
N GLY A 44 -9.26 14.17 1.76
CA GLY A 44 -8.59 15.29 1.11
C GLY A 44 -7.07 15.31 1.27
N ASP A 45 -6.47 14.41 2.06
CA ASP A 45 -5.02 14.31 2.19
C ASP A 45 -4.38 13.87 0.87
N CYS A 46 -3.33 14.58 0.44
CA CYS A 46 -2.55 14.25 -0.75
C CYS A 46 -1.33 13.40 -0.35
N VAL A 47 -1.24 12.19 -0.87
CA VAL A 47 -0.15 11.24 -0.66
C VAL A 47 0.76 11.25 -1.87
N GLN A 48 2.03 11.56 -1.65
CA GLN A 48 3.05 11.63 -2.69
C GLN A 48 4.22 10.70 -2.36
N ILE A 49 4.65 9.90 -3.33
CA ILE A 49 5.86 9.09 -3.29
C ILE A 49 6.62 9.34 -4.60
N PRO A 50 7.49 10.38 -4.66
CA PRO A 50 8.17 10.77 -5.89
C PRO A 50 9.00 9.64 -6.50
N SER A 51 9.58 8.78 -5.68
CA SER A 51 10.42 7.66 -6.15
C SER A 51 9.65 6.59 -6.92
N LEU A 52 8.33 6.55 -6.80
CA LEU A 52 7.44 5.61 -7.48
C LEU A 52 6.44 6.32 -8.40
N GLU A 53 6.60 7.63 -8.61
CA GLU A 53 5.67 8.47 -9.39
C GLU A 53 4.21 8.39 -8.91
N ILE A 54 4.02 8.17 -7.60
CA ILE A 54 2.68 8.11 -6.99
C ILE A 54 2.33 9.51 -6.50
N ASP A 55 1.24 10.07 -7.03
CA ASP A 55 0.57 11.25 -6.50
C ASP A 55 -0.94 10.96 -6.47
N LYS A 56 -1.49 10.76 -5.27
CA LYS A 56 -2.90 10.39 -5.08
C LYS A 56 -3.52 11.19 -3.94
N VAL A 57 -4.74 11.66 -4.15
CA VAL A 57 -5.56 12.24 -3.07
C VAL A 57 -6.42 11.15 -2.45
N PHE A 58 -6.43 11.11 -1.12
CA PHE A 58 -7.27 10.19 -0.36
C PHE A 58 -8.71 10.71 -0.31
N TYR A 59 -9.61 9.98 -0.95
CA TYR A 59 -11.05 10.19 -0.81
C TYR A 59 -11.65 9.03 -0.04
N PHE A 60 -12.54 9.34 0.91
CA PHE A 60 -13.24 8.31 1.68
C PHE A 60 -14.39 7.76 0.82
N GLU A 61 -14.07 6.91 -0.16
CA GLU A 61 -15.10 6.13 -0.81
C GLU A 61 -15.61 5.10 0.20
N GLY A 62 -16.91 5.16 0.52
CA GLY A 62 -17.58 4.16 1.33
C GLY A 62 -17.20 2.78 0.83
N GLN A 63 -16.50 2.02 1.67
CA GLN A 63 -15.77 0.83 1.26
C GLN A 63 -16.66 -0.14 0.47
N ASN A 64 -16.47 -0.21 -0.85
CA ASN A 64 -16.80 -1.43 -1.59
C ASN A 64 -15.69 -2.42 -1.26
N VAL A 65 -15.90 -3.21 -0.20
CA VAL A 65 -14.96 -4.22 0.32
C VAL A 65 -14.77 -5.41 -0.66
N ASP A 66 -15.48 -5.44 -1.79
CA ASP A 66 -15.48 -6.57 -2.73
C ASP A 66 -14.67 -6.34 -4.02
N LYS A 67 -13.51 -5.66 -3.96
CA LYS A 67 -12.57 -5.72 -5.10
C LYS A 67 -11.68 -6.97 -4.96
N ASP A 68 -12.22 -8.08 -5.44
CA ASP A 68 -11.54 -9.32 -5.85
C ASP A 68 -10.68 -10.04 -4.79
N SER A 69 -11.25 -10.36 -3.63
CA SER A 69 -10.72 -11.48 -2.84
C SER A 69 -11.01 -12.80 -3.55
N ALA A 70 -10.19 -13.13 -4.56
CA ALA A 70 -10.24 -14.40 -5.25
C ALA A 70 -9.70 -15.51 -4.33
N LEU A 71 -10.59 -16.33 -3.78
CA LEU A 71 -10.21 -17.56 -3.10
C LEU A 71 -9.94 -18.63 -4.16
N VAL A 72 -8.71 -19.16 -4.21
CA VAL A 72 -8.31 -20.16 -5.22
C VAL A 72 -7.91 -21.46 -4.53
N LEU A 73 -8.46 -22.58 -5.01
CA LEU A 73 -8.00 -23.92 -4.67
C LEU A 73 -6.88 -24.33 -5.64
N PHE A 74 -5.69 -24.61 -5.13
CA PHE A 74 -4.53 -24.95 -5.96
C PHE A 74 -3.88 -26.26 -5.51
N ASN A 75 -3.86 -27.27 -6.39
CA ASN A 75 -3.13 -28.53 -6.17
C ASN A 75 -1.66 -28.36 -6.56
N LYS A 76 -0.82 -28.02 -5.59
CA LYS A 76 0.61 -27.73 -5.82
C LYS A 76 1.40 -28.99 -6.22
N PRO A 77 2.02 -29.04 -7.42
CA PRO A 77 2.86 -30.16 -7.83
C PRO A 77 4.21 -30.20 -7.12
N LYS A 78 4.85 -31.37 -7.14
CA LYS A 78 6.23 -31.55 -6.63
C LYS A 78 7.21 -30.74 -7.49
N GLY A 79 8.26 -30.20 -6.86
CA GLY A 79 9.32 -29.45 -7.53
C GLY A 79 9.13 -27.93 -7.61
N TYR A 80 8.01 -27.39 -7.10
CA TYR A 80 7.72 -25.95 -7.14
C TYR A 80 7.81 -25.29 -5.75
N THR A 81 8.27 -24.04 -5.72
CA THR A 81 8.28 -23.17 -4.53
C THR A 81 7.13 -22.16 -4.58
N CYS A 82 6.45 -21.94 -3.45
CA CYS A 82 5.42 -20.89 -3.34
C CYS A 82 6.09 -19.63 -2.78
N SER A 83 6.52 -18.76 -3.67
CA SER A 83 7.27 -17.53 -3.35
C SER A 83 6.66 -16.35 -4.10
N LYS A 84 6.82 -15.14 -3.55
CA LYS A 84 6.58 -13.88 -4.28
C LYS A 84 7.88 -13.25 -4.81
N ALA A 85 9.01 -13.81 -4.42
CA ALA A 85 10.29 -13.51 -5.04
C ALA A 85 10.47 -14.44 -6.24
N ASP A 86 10.69 -13.86 -7.42
CA ASP A 86 11.23 -14.58 -8.57
C ASP A 86 12.66 -15.08 -8.28
#